data_AF-A0AAD6Z1T2-F1
#
_entry.id   AF-A0AAD6Z1T2-F1
#
_cell.length_a   1.000
_cell.length_b   1.000
_cell.length_c   1.000
_cell.angle_alpha   90.00
_cell.angle_beta   90.00
_cell.angle_gamma   90.00
#
_symmetry.space_group_name_H-M   'P 1'
#
loop_
_entity.id
_entity.type
_entity.pdbx_description
1 polymer ?
#
loop_
_entity_poly.entity_id
_entity_poly.type
_entity_poly.pdbx_seq_one_letter_code
_entity_poly.pdbx_strand_id
1 'polypeptide(L)'
;GVMTQAGYNAGPRHARIFGLAKSYTKVLDSATMVQHDEDVISAMSLTWSVCRSFLPTNLISKIDGYLENARMPTMATRNVEPGLGYRLTFQGKELVFPNFERGPSEFIMSQDYSAYVYTAARAYVFLTL
;
A
#
# COMPACT_ATOMS: atom_id res chain seq x y z
N GLY A 1 -11.00 -12.27 -8.57
CA GLY A 1 -9.96 -11.28 -8.30
C GLY A 1 -9.13 -11.59 -7.11
N VAL A 2 -7.98 -10.93 -7.03
CA VAL A 2 -7.05 -10.92 -5.90
C VAL A 2 -7.00 -9.49 -5.37
N MET A 3 -7.04 -9.33 -4.05
CA MET A 3 -6.87 -8.03 -3.40
C MET A 3 -5.82 -8.18 -2.32
N THR A 4 -4.83 -7.30 -2.34
CA THR A 4 -3.76 -7.21 -1.35
C THR A 4 -3.81 -5.84 -0.73
N GLN A 5 -3.81 -5.79 0.60
CA GLN A 5 -3.75 -4.55 1.37
C GLN A 5 -2.39 -4.44 2.04
N ALA A 6 -1.73 -3.30 1.90
CA ALA A 6 -0.47 -3.01 2.58
C ALA A 6 -0.66 -1.78 3.46
N GLY A 7 0.02 -1.74 4.60
CA GLY A 7 -0.10 -0.63 5.54
C GLY A 7 -1.22 -0.78 6.56
N TYR A 8 -1.63 0.37 7.11
CA TYR A 8 -2.60 0.49 8.19
C TYR A 8 -4.02 0.47 7.65
N ASN A 9 -4.88 -0.31 8.29
CA ASN A 9 -6.30 -0.42 8.00
C ASN A 9 -7.09 -0.15 9.30
N ALA A 10 -8.23 0.52 9.19
CA ALA A 10 -9.14 0.77 10.30
C ALA A 10 -10.01 -0.45 10.69
N GLY A 11 -9.83 -1.59 10.02
CA GLY A 11 -10.59 -2.81 10.24
C GLY A 11 -11.99 -2.76 9.61
N PRO A 12 -12.81 -3.79 9.83
CA PRO A 12 -14.18 -3.82 9.32
C PRO A 12 -15.03 -2.73 9.97
N ARG A 13 -16.02 -2.20 9.22
CA ARG A 13 -16.87 -1.08 9.67
C ARG A 13 -17.54 -1.29 11.03
N HIS A 14 -17.86 -2.54 11.38
CA HIS A 14 -18.52 -2.94 12.63
C HIS A 14 -17.55 -3.20 13.79
N ALA A 15 -16.25 -3.32 13.53
CA ALA A 15 -15.22 -3.51 14.54
C ALA A 15 -13.96 -2.76 14.12
N ARG A 16 -13.94 -1.46 14.45
CA ARG A 16 -12.83 -0.57 14.10
C ARG A 16 -11.62 -0.90 14.94
N ILE A 17 -10.70 -1.66 14.38
CA ILE A 17 -9.42 -2.01 14.99
C ILE A 17 -8.35 -1.44 14.08
N PHE A 18 -7.63 -0.43 14.58
CA PHE A 18 -6.53 0.16 13.84
C PHE A 18 -5.32 -0.77 13.92
N GLY A 19 -4.78 -1.16 12.77
CA GLY A 19 -3.60 -2.01 12.73
C GLY A 19 -3.18 -2.36 11.31
N LEU A 20 -2.10 -3.14 11.20
CA LEU A 20 -1.58 -3.56 9.91
C LEU A 20 -2.53 -4.55 9.24
N ALA A 21 -2.78 -4.29 7.95
CA ALA A 21 -3.66 -5.10 7.13
C ALA A 21 -3.22 -6.57 7.09
N LYS A 22 -4.19 -7.49 7.02
CA LYS A 22 -3.94 -8.92 6.85
C LYS A 22 -4.23 -9.31 5.41
N SER A 23 -3.19 -9.54 4.62
CA SER A 23 -3.34 -9.89 3.20
C SER A 23 -3.36 -11.39 2.91
N TYR A 24 -2.78 -12.21 3.79
CA TYR A 24 -2.70 -13.65 3.57
C TYR A 24 -3.88 -14.38 4.22
N THR A 25 -4.67 -15.04 3.39
CA THR A 25 -5.74 -15.97 3.81
C THR A 25 -5.25 -17.41 3.89
N LYS A 26 -4.26 -17.78 3.08
CA LYS A 26 -3.60 -19.09 3.09
C LYS A 26 -2.42 -19.10 4.07
N VAL A 27 -2.09 -20.28 4.58
CA VAL A 27 -0.86 -20.50 5.35
C VAL A 27 0.30 -20.57 4.36
N LEU A 28 1.19 -19.59 4.44
CA LEU A 28 2.46 -19.56 3.71
C LEU A 28 3.60 -19.62 4.72
N ASP A 29 4.79 -20.01 4.28
CA ASP A 29 5.97 -19.90 5.11
C ASP A 29 6.35 -18.42 5.34
N SER A 30 6.99 -18.15 6.47
CA SER A 30 7.32 -16.79 6.87
C SER A 30 8.26 -16.09 5.89
N ALA A 31 9.16 -16.82 5.23
CA ALA A 31 10.13 -16.22 4.31
C ALA A 31 9.42 -15.75 3.02
N THR A 32 8.53 -16.58 2.48
CA THR A 32 7.68 -16.22 1.34
C THR A 32 6.77 -15.04 1.65
N MET A 33 6.18 -14.98 2.85
CA MET A 33 5.35 -13.84 3.26
C MET A 33 6.15 -12.53 3.34
N VAL A 34 7.38 -12.58 3.88
CA VAL A 34 8.27 -11.41 3.92
C VAL A 34 8.64 -10.98 2.51
N GLN A 35 9.03 -11.91 1.64
CA GLN A 35 9.39 -11.59 0.25
C GLN A 35 8.24 -10.93 -0.51
N HIS A 36 7.03 -11.49 -0.42
CA HIS A 36 5.86 -10.89 -1.05
C HIS A 36 5.53 -9.50 -0.50
N ASP A 37 5.66 -9.30 0.82
CA ASP A 37 5.45 -8.00 1.44
C ASP A 37 6.50 -6.96 0.99
N GLU A 38 7.77 -7.37 0.86
CA GLU A 38 8.83 -6.52 0.29
C GLU A 38 8.54 -6.15 -1.17
N ASP A 39 8.10 -7.11 -2.00
CA ASP A 39 7.73 -6.86 -3.39
C ASP A 39 6.56 -5.85 -3.49
N VAL A 40 5.56 -5.98 -2.62
CA VAL A 40 4.43 -5.06 -2.55
C VAL A 40 4.88 -3.67 -2.10
N ILE A 41 5.70 -3.57 -1.05
CA ILE A 41 6.26 -2.29 -0.59
C ILE A 41 7.03 -1.61 -1.72
N SER A 42 7.85 -2.36 -2.45
CA SER A 42 8.63 -1.85 -3.58
C SER A 42 7.75 -1.36 -4.71
N ALA A 43 6.76 -2.16 -5.12
CA ALA A 43 5.84 -1.79 -6.19
C ALA A 43 5.04 -0.52 -5.83
N MET A 44 4.54 -0.43 -4.61
CA MET A 44 3.77 0.73 -4.15
C MET A 44 4.64 1.98 -3.94
N SER A 45 5.87 1.81 -3.43
CA SER A 45 6.80 2.92 -3.25
C SER A 45 7.29 3.48 -4.59
N LEU A 46 7.51 2.61 -5.58
CA LEU A 46 7.79 3.02 -6.95
C LEU A 46 6.59 3.75 -7.55
N THR A 47 5.38 3.19 -7.42
CA THR A 47 4.13 3.81 -7.90
C THR A 47 3.95 5.20 -7.29
N TRP A 48 4.14 5.33 -5.98
CA TRP A 48 4.07 6.61 -5.30
C TRP A 48 5.12 7.61 -5.81
N SER A 49 6.36 7.15 -6.03
CA SER A 49 7.42 7.98 -6.59
C SER A 49 7.07 8.50 -7.99
N VAL A 50 6.47 7.63 -8.83
CA VAL A 50 5.94 8.02 -10.15
C VAL A 50 4.81 9.02 -9.99
N CYS A 51 3.83 8.78 -9.11
CA CYS A 51 2.76 9.75 -8.84
C CYS A 51 3.33 11.12 -8.42
N ARG A 52 4.32 11.18 -7.52
CA ARG A 52 4.97 12.42 -7.10
C ARG A 52 5.66 13.16 -8.26
N SER A 53 6.17 12.42 -9.26
CA SER A 53 6.80 13.04 -10.44
C SER A 53 5.80 13.72 -11.39
N PHE A 54 4.53 13.27 -11.39
CA PHE A 54 3.49 13.81 -12.26
C PHE A 54 2.54 14.79 -11.57
N LEU A 55 2.36 14.66 -10.26
CA LEU A 55 1.42 15.47 -9.50
C LEU A 55 2.02 16.85 -9.17
N PRO A 56 1.21 17.92 -9.20
CA PRO A 56 1.66 19.26 -8.80
C PRO A 56 2.23 19.29 -7.37
N THR A 57 3.37 19.95 -7.19
CA THR A 57 4.08 20.00 -5.90
C THR A 57 3.21 20.57 -4.77
N ASN A 58 2.32 21.52 -5.07
CA ASN A 58 1.39 22.10 -4.10
C ASN A 58 0.30 21.12 -3.63
N LEU A 59 0.02 20.05 -4.37
CA LEU A 59 -0.89 18.99 -3.96
C LEU A 59 -0.16 17.98 -3.07
N ILE A 60 1.02 17.52 -3.51
CA ILE A 60 1.86 16.58 -2.76
C ILE A 60 2.23 17.16 -1.40
N SER A 61 2.67 18.42 -1.33
CA SER A 61 3.06 19.04 -0.06
C SER A 61 1.91 19.15 0.95
N LYS A 62 0.67 19.30 0.48
CA LYS A 62 -0.51 19.26 1.35
C LYS A 62 -0.73 17.86 1.91
N ILE A 63 -0.64 16.84 1.07
CA ILE A 63 -0.80 15.44 1.48
C ILE A 63 0.28 15.07 2.50
N ASP A 64 1.54 15.35 2.17
CA ASP A 64 2.69 15.09 3.05
C ASP A 64 2.51 15.82 4.39
N GLY A 65 2.14 17.11 4.36
CA GLY A 65 1.86 17.88 5.56
C GLY A 65 0.70 17.32 6.40
N TYR A 66 -0.36 16.78 5.79
CA TYR A 66 -1.44 16.12 6.54
C TYR A 66 -0.96 14.82 7.21
N LEU A 67 -0.21 13.99 6.49
CA LEU A 67 0.31 12.73 7.01
C LEU A 67 1.30 12.98 8.16
N GLU A 68 2.18 13.96 8.01
CA GLU A 68 3.18 14.33 9.01
C GLU A 68 2.53 14.91 10.27
N ASN A 69 1.54 15.80 10.12
CA ASN A 69 0.75 16.34 11.24
C ASN A 69 -0.05 15.26 11.98
N ALA A 70 -0.57 14.27 11.26
CA ALA A 70 -1.26 13.13 11.82
C ALA A 70 -0.30 12.08 12.42
N ARG A 71 1.02 12.28 12.31
CA ARG A 71 2.06 11.32 12.72
C ARG A 71 1.84 9.95 12.10
N MET A 72 1.39 9.93 10.85
CA MET A 72 1.18 8.68 10.12
C MET A 72 2.55 8.08 9.76
N PRO A 73 2.82 6.84 10.16
CA PRO A 73 4.07 6.17 9.79
C PRO A 73 4.11 5.88 8.29
N THR A 74 5.32 5.68 7.76
CA THR A 74 5.50 5.17 6.39
C THR A 74 4.98 3.74 6.27
N MET A 75 4.79 3.28 5.03
CA MET A 75 4.25 1.95 4.77
C MET A 75 5.01 0.83 5.50
N ALA A 76 4.23 -0.03 6.15
CA ALA A 76 4.64 -1.26 6.78
C ALA A 76 3.67 -2.39 6.43
N THR A 77 4.08 -3.62 6.64
CA THR A 77 3.19 -4.79 6.65
C THR A 77 3.35 -5.53 7.96
N ARG A 78 2.53 -6.56 8.20
CA ARG A 78 2.66 -7.39 9.40
C ARG A 78 4.01 -8.10 9.52
N ASN A 79 4.71 -8.30 8.40
CA ASN A 79 5.96 -9.03 8.35
C ASN A 79 7.17 -8.14 8.06
N VAL A 80 6.94 -6.87 7.65
CA VAL A 80 7.99 -5.91 7.34
C VAL A 80 7.71 -4.60 8.09
N GLU A 81 8.59 -4.30 9.04
CA GLU A 81 8.51 -3.08 9.87
C GLU A 81 8.55 -1.80 9.03
N PRO A 82 7.94 -0.70 9.51
CA PRO A 82 8.06 0.61 8.86
C PRO A 82 9.51 1.06 8.80
N GLY A 83 9.85 1.82 7.77
CA GLY A 83 11.21 2.30 7.62
C GLY A 83 11.45 2.97 6.27
N LEU A 84 12.74 3.14 5.99
CA LEU A 84 13.23 3.62 4.71
C LEU A 84 13.65 2.46 3.82
N GLY A 85 13.58 2.74 2.53
CA GLY A 85 14.10 1.93 1.48
C GLY A 85 13.26 0.73 1.10
N TYR A 86 13.53 0.28 -0.12
CA TYR A 86 12.85 -0.84 -0.77
C TYR A 86 13.75 -1.45 -1.84
N ARG A 87 13.44 -2.68 -2.26
CA ARG A 87 14.22 -3.49 -3.19
C ARG A 87 13.37 -3.94 -4.36
N LEU A 88 13.75 -3.56 -5.58
CA LEU A 88 13.02 -3.91 -6.78
C LEU A 88 13.79 -4.96 -7.58
N THR A 89 13.15 -6.09 -7.84
CA THR A 89 13.68 -7.08 -8.79
C THR A 89 13.11 -6.79 -10.17
N PHE A 90 13.95 -6.37 -11.12
CA PHE A 90 13.56 -6.11 -12.50
C PHE A 90 14.47 -6.86 -13.47
N GLN A 91 13.89 -7.72 -14.30
CA GLN A 91 14.64 -8.56 -15.27
C GLN A 91 15.78 -9.38 -14.62
N GLY A 92 15.56 -9.91 -13.42
CA GLY A 92 16.55 -10.68 -12.69
C GLY A 92 17.70 -9.86 -12.07
N LYS A 93 17.64 -8.52 -12.14
CA LYS A 93 18.55 -7.62 -11.43
C LYS A 93 17.85 -7.03 -10.22
N GLU A 94 18.55 -7.03 -9.09
CA GLU A 94 18.09 -6.38 -7.87
C GLU A 94 18.56 -4.92 -7.86
N LEU A 95 17.61 -4.00 -7.70
CA LEU A 95 17.85 -2.58 -7.51
C LEU A 95 17.51 -2.22 -6.07
N VAL A 96 18.49 -1.70 -5.34
CA VAL A 96 18.34 -1.35 -3.92
C VAL A 96 18.25 0.16 -3.78
N PHE A 97 17.18 0.63 -3.14
CA PHE A 97 16.95 2.04 -2.84
C PHE A 97 16.99 2.25 -1.32
N PRO A 98 18.17 2.37 -0.68
CA PRO A 98 18.27 2.26 0.78
C PRO A 98 17.68 3.45 1.54
N ASN A 99 17.72 4.64 0.95
CA ASN A 99 17.34 5.90 1.62
C ASN A 99 16.05 6.51 1.06
N PHE A 100 15.35 5.81 0.18
CA PHE A 100 14.11 6.32 -0.40
C PHE A 100 12.95 6.14 0.58
N GLU A 101 12.11 7.15 0.68
CA GLU A 101 10.89 7.07 1.46
C GLU A 101 9.94 6.05 0.82
N ARG A 102 9.32 5.23 1.65
CA ARG A 102 8.25 4.34 1.19
C ARG A 102 6.99 5.15 0.88
N GLY A 103 6.05 4.53 0.20
CA GLY A 103 4.74 5.14 -0.02
C GLY A 103 3.99 5.49 1.29
N PRO A 104 2.88 6.24 1.19
CA PRO A 104 1.91 6.46 2.27
C PRO A 104 1.59 5.23 3.12
N SER A 105 1.03 5.50 4.30
CA SER A 105 0.71 4.51 5.34
C SER A 105 -0.26 3.40 4.93
N GLU A 106 -1.02 3.53 3.84
CA GLU A 106 -2.04 2.57 3.40
C GLU A 106 -2.06 2.47 1.87
N PHE A 107 -2.11 1.24 1.36
CA PHE A 107 -2.29 0.92 -0.05
C PHE A 107 -3.20 -0.28 -0.24
N ILE A 108 -3.97 -0.24 -1.32
CA ILE A 108 -4.82 -1.35 -1.76
C ILE A 108 -4.47 -1.64 -3.23
N MET A 109 -4.05 -2.87 -3.49
CA MET A 109 -3.87 -3.40 -4.83
C MET A 109 -4.98 -4.41 -5.10
N SER A 110 -5.59 -4.36 -6.28
CA SER A 110 -6.59 -5.34 -6.66
C SER A 110 -6.49 -5.66 -8.14
N GLN A 111 -6.63 -6.94 -8.48
CA GLN A 111 -6.74 -7.43 -9.83
C GLN A 111 -8.05 -8.21 -9.96
N ASP A 112 -8.86 -7.90 -10.98
CA ASP A 112 -10.15 -8.54 -11.25
C ASP A 112 -11.08 -8.64 -10.03
N TYR A 113 -10.99 -7.65 -9.12
CA TYR A 113 -11.82 -7.61 -7.93
C TYR A 113 -13.23 -7.11 -8.29
N SER A 114 -14.21 -8.00 -8.12
CA SER A 114 -15.63 -7.68 -8.27
C SER A 114 -16.33 -7.92 -6.93
N ALA A 115 -17.01 -6.89 -6.41
CA ALA A 115 -17.88 -7.02 -5.26
C ALA A 115 -19.29 -6.55 -5.63
N TYR A 116 -20.31 -7.29 -5.20
CA TYR A 116 -21.69 -6.87 -5.33
C TYR A 116 -21.94 -5.67 -4.42
N VAL A 117 -22.13 -4.48 -5.01
CA VAL A 117 -22.54 -3.29 -4.27
C VAL A 117 -24.07 -3.24 -4.31
N TYR A 118 -24.72 -3.46 -3.17
CA TYR A 118 -26.14 -3.12 -3.02
C TYR A 118 -26.25 -1.59 -3.02
N THR A 119 -26.60 -1.01 -4.17
CA THR A 119 -26.77 0.43 -4.30
C THR A 119 -28.24 0.80 -4.11
N ALA A 120 -28.59 1.24 -2.90
CA ALA A 120 -29.72 2.15 -2.74
C ALA A 120 -29.24 3.56 -3.17
N ALA A 121 -29.32 3.83 -4.47
CA ALA A 121 -29.07 5.09 -5.17
C ALA A 121 -27.62 5.64 -5.25
N ARG A 122 -27.24 6.00 -6.49
CA ARG A 122 -26.04 6.73 -6.99
C ARG A 122 -24.73 5.95 -7.08
N ALA A 123 -24.41 5.58 -8.32
CA ALA A 123 -23.18 4.92 -8.71
C ALA A 123 -21.98 5.88 -8.70
N TYR A 124 -20.87 5.44 -8.11
CA TYR A 124 -19.53 5.98 -8.34
C TYR A 124 -18.70 4.90 -9.03
N VAL A 125 -18.00 5.27 -10.10
CA VAL A 125 -17.05 4.41 -10.81
C VAL A 125 -15.70 4.52 -10.10
N PHE A 126 -15.19 3.41 -9.59
CA PHE A 126 -13.80 3.30 -9.15
C PHE A 126 -12.93 2.94 -10.36
N LEU A 127 -12.03 3.83 -10.77
CA LEU A 127 -10.99 3.51 -11.74
C LEU A 127 -9.99 2.56 -11.07
N THR A 128 -9.89 1.34 -11.58
CA THR A 128 -8.82 0.39 -11.27
C THR A 128 -7.95 0.31 -12.52
N LEU A 129 -6.67 0.68 -12.41
CA LEU A 129 -5.66 0.48 -13.45
C LEU A 129 -5.12 -0.95 -13.35
#